data_AF-A0A1I7TUN7-F1
#
_entry.id   AF-A0A1I7TUN7-F1
#
_cell.length_a   1.000
_cell.length_b   1.000
_cell.length_c   1.000
_cell.angle_alpha   90.00
_cell.angle_beta   90.00
_cell.angle_gamma   90.00
#
_symmetry.space_group_name_H-M   'P 1'
#
loop_
_entity.id
_entity.type
_entity.pdbx_description
1 polymer ?
#
loop_
_entity_poly.entity_id
_entity_poly.type
_entity_poly.pdbx_seq_one_letter_code
_entity_poly.pdbx_strand_id
1 'polypeptide(L)'
;MSCESHLKLKYLEITIPSPDAMNEIMDLPHEVTTHPKMIETFAGHPFFVDVTQGFKIKRNDGKMATACAAPLWNGWRLCLLVH
;
A
#
# COMPACT_ATOMS: atom_id res chain seq x y z
N MET A 1 -2.51 11.00 21.09
CA MET A 1 -1.66 9.96 20.47
C MET A 1 -2.53 8.75 20.20
N SER A 2 -2.89 8.50 18.94
CA SER A 2 -3.75 7.39 18.50
C SER A 2 -2.94 6.17 18.00
N CYS A 3 -1.64 6.10 18.30
CA CYS A 3 -0.76 5.09 17.72
C CYS A 3 -1.08 3.65 18.15
N GLU A 4 -1.80 3.44 19.26
CA GLU A 4 -2.07 2.10 19.79
C GLU A 4 -3.10 1.30 18.98
N SER A 5 -4.11 1.95 18.40
CA SER A 5 -5.22 1.25 17.71
C SER A 5 -4.81 0.55 16.42
N HIS A 6 -3.67 0.92 15.82
CA HIS A 6 -3.21 0.41 14.53
C HIS A 6 -1.88 -0.36 14.58
N LEU A 7 -1.32 -0.65 15.77
CA LEU A 7 -0.08 -1.45 15.90
C LEU A 7 -0.21 -2.87 15.33
N LYS A 8 -1.44 -3.39 15.33
CA LYS A 8 -1.80 -4.71 14.80
C LYS A 8 -2.33 -4.67 13.36
N LEU A 9 -2.33 -3.49 12.71
CA LEU A 9 -2.73 -3.38 11.30
C LEU A 9 -1.78 -4.24 10.46
N LYS A 10 -2.34 -5.22 9.74
CA LYS A 10 -1.59 -6.05 8.80
C LYS A 10 -1.74 -5.51 7.39
N TYR A 11 -2.95 -5.13 7.01
CA TYR A 11 -3.27 -4.64 5.68
C TYR A 11 -4.43 -3.64 5.74
N LEU A 12 -4.53 -2.79 4.72
CA LEU A 12 -5.59 -1.78 4.57
C LEU A 12 -5.95 -1.68 3.07
N GLU A 13 -7.24 -1.65 2.78
CA GLU A 13 -7.78 -1.41 1.44
C GLU A 13 -8.69 -0.20 1.46
N ILE A 14 -8.54 0.71 0.50
CA ILE A 14 -9.40 1.87 0.34
C ILE A 14 -9.80 1.98 -1.14
N THR A 15 -11.08 2.17 -1.42
CA THR A 15 -11.56 2.53 -2.76
C THR A 15 -11.15 3.95 -3.10
N ILE A 16 -10.47 4.12 -4.23
CA ILE A 16 -10.07 5.44 -4.74
C ILE A 16 -10.75 5.69 -6.11
N PRO A 17 -11.07 6.95 -6.44
CA PRO A 17 -11.75 7.27 -7.69
C PRO A 17 -10.86 7.06 -8.92
N SER A 18 -9.54 7.27 -8.78
CA SER A 18 -8.56 7.15 -9.86
C SER A 18 -7.17 6.82 -9.28
N PRO A 19 -6.23 6.30 -10.08
CA PRO A 19 -4.85 6.09 -9.63
C PRO A 19 -4.13 7.40 -9.33
N ASP A 20 -4.57 8.51 -9.92
CA ASP A 20 -4.00 9.85 -9.71
C ASP A 20 -4.13 10.31 -8.26
N ALA A 21 -5.10 9.77 -7.50
CA ALA A 21 -5.21 10.00 -6.07
C ALA A 21 -3.94 9.60 -5.30
N MET A 22 -3.13 8.66 -5.83
CA MET A 22 -1.82 8.35 -5.26
C MET A 22 -0.81 9.48 -5.44
N ASN A 23 -0.88 10.25 -6.53
CA ASN A 23 0.09 11.33 -6.77
C ASN A 23 -0.01 12.39 -5.67
N GLU A 24 -1.21 12.70 -5.20
CA GLU A 24 -1.44 13.61 -4.07
C GLU A 24 -0.86 13.08 -2.74
N ILE A 25 -0.91 11.76 -2.53
CA ILE A 25 -0.39 11.12 -1.31
C ILE A 25 1.14 11.00 -1.38
N MET A 26 1.66 10.74 -2.58
CA MET A 26 3.07 10.48 -2.84
C MET A 26 3.85 11.74 -3.25
N ASP A 27 3.24 12.93 -3.25
CA ASP A 27 3.97 14.21 -3.38
C ASP A 27 4.94 14.46 -2.19
N LEU A 28 4.88 13.61 -1.16
CA LEU A 28 5.83 13.57 -0.06
C LEU A 28 7.07 12.74 -0.41
N PRO A 29 8.25 13.04 0.18
CA PRO A 29 9.45 12.24 -0.01
C PRO A 29 9.20 10.76 0.32
N HIS A 30 9.40 9.89 -0.66
CA HIS A 30 9.10 8.47 -0.55
C HIS A 30 10.13 7.62 -1.29
N GLU A 31 10.23 6.35 -0.88
CA GLU A 31 11.01 5.35 -1.61
C GLU A 31 10.08 4.49 -2.46
N VAL A 32 10.38 4.35 -3.74
CA VAL A 32 9.70 3.42 -4.65
C VAL A 32 10.40 2.07 -4.63
N THR A 33 9.64 0.99 -4.67
CA THR A 33 10.14 -0.39 -4.78
C THR A 33 9.43 -1.12 -5.91
N THR A 34 10.21 -1.78 -6.76
CA THR A 34 9.76 -2.66 -7.85
C THR A 34 10.22 -4.10 -7.62
N HIS A 35 10.61 -4.42 -6.37
CA HIS A 35 11.26 -5.69 -6.08
C HIS A 35 10.28 -6.87 -6.26
N PRO A 36 10.64 -7.95 -7.00
CA PRO A 36 9.72 -9.04 -7.31
C PRO A 36 9.10 -9.70 -6.08
N LYS A 37 9.88 -9.82 -5.00
CA LYS A 37 9.41 -10.35 -3.71
C LYS A 37 8.25 -9.54 -3.13
N MET A 38 8.21 -8.22 -3.34
CA MET A 38 7.09 -7.38 -2.93
C MET A 38 5.83 -7.72 -3.73
N ILE A 39 5.96 -7.86 -5.05
CA ILE A 39 4.87 -8.24 -5.96
C ILE A 39 4.25 -9.57 -5.53
N GLU A 40 5.09 -10.58 -5.25
CA GLU A 40 4.65 -11.88 -4.70
C GLU A 40 3.90 -11.74 -3.37
N THR A 41 4.31 -10.80 -2.52
CA THR A 41 3.68 -10.61 -1.21
C THR A 41 2.26 -10.02 -1.36
N PHE A 42 2.03 -9.15 -2.34
CA PHE A 42 0.69 -8.63 -2.66
C PHE A 42 -0.20 -9.67 -3.35
N ALA A 43 0.37 -10.52 -4.22
CA ALA A 43 -0.35 -11.62 -4.85
C ALA A 43 -0.87 -12.66 -3.83
N GLY A 44 -0.13 -12.89 -2.74
CA GLY A 44 -0.52 -13.79 -1.65
C GLY A 44 -1.44 -13.18 -0.58
N HIS A 45 -1.87 -11.92 -0.74
CA HIS A 45 -2.67 -11.18 0.23
C HIS A 45 -4.10 -10.94 -0.29
N PRO A 46 -5.08 -10.58 0.59
CA PRO A 46 -6.51 -10.57 0.24
C PRO A 46 -6.92 -9.58 -0.86
N PHE A 47 -5.98 -8.77 -1.33
CA PHE A 47 -6.19 -7.81 -2.40
C PHE A 47 -6.32 -8.49 -3.77
N PHE A 48 -5.64 -9.62 -4.01
CA PHE A 48 -5.56 -10.28 -5.33
C PHE A 48 -5.20 -9.32 -6.47
N VAL A 49 -4.28 -8.40 -6.20
CA VAL A 49 -3.84 -7.37 -7.16
C VAL A 49 -2.48 -7.71 -7.71
N ASP A 50 -2.30 -7.51 -9.02
CA ASP A 50 -1.00 -7.51 -9.66
C ASP A 50 -0.47 -6.07 -9.68
N VAL A 51 0.68 -5.85 -9.03
CA VAL A 51 1.26 -4.52 -8.85
C VAL A 51 2.71 -4.53 -9.29
N THR A 52 3.03 -3.62 -10.20
CA THR A 52 4.37 -3.48 -10.79
C THR A 52 5.29 -2.60 -9.95
N GLN A 53 4.71 -1.76 -9.10
CA GLN A 53 5.42 -0.82 -8.24
C GLN A 53 4.67 -0.60 -6.93
N GLY A 54 5.42 -0.35 -5.88
CA GLY A 54 4.90 0.00 -4.56
C GLY A 54 5.74 1.08 -3.92
N PHE A 55 5.15 1.78 -2.96
CA PHE A 55 5.75 2.87 -2.23
C PHE A 55 6.01 2.43 -0.80
N LYS A 56 7.25 2.56 -0.33
CA LYS A 56 7.59 2.24 1.04
C LYS A 56 7.17 3.37 1.96
N ILE A 57 6.50 3.00 3.05
CA ILE A 57 6.04 3.88 4.11
C ILE A 57 6.70 3.42 5.39
N LYS A 58 7.52 4.29 5.99
CA LYS A 58 8.02 4.08 7.35
C LYS A 58 6.93 4.48 8.34
N ARG A 59 6.43 3.51 9.11
CA ARG A 59 5.40 3.77 10.11
C ARG A 59 6.03 4.30 11.39
N ASN A 60 5.24 5.02 12.19
CA ASN A 60 5.68 5.56 13.48
C ASN A 60 6.00 4.46 14.52
N ASP A 61 5.47 3.24 14.33
CA ASP A 61 5.78 2.06 15.16
C ASP A 61 7.10 1.38 14.75
N GLY A 62 7.88 1.96 13.84
CA GLY A 62 9.15 1.44 13.36
C GLY A 62 9.03 0.34 12.30
N LYS A 63 7.82 -0.16 12.02
CA LYS A 63 7.57 -1.13 10.95
C LYS A 63 7.60 -0.48 9.58
N MET A 64 7.77 -1.31 8.56
CA MET A 64 7.66 -0.87 7.17
C MET A 64 6.29 -1.24 6.64
N ALA A 65 5.76 -0.43 5.76
CA ALA A 65 4.61 -0.78 4.95
C ALA A 65 4.90 -0.51 3.50
N THR A 66 4.23 -1.22 2.62
CA THR A 66 4.22 -0.95 1.19
C THR A 66 2.81 -0.53 0.82
N ALA A 67 2.66 0.56 0.09
CA ALA A 67 1.39 1.01 -0.48
C ALA A 67 1.44 0.97 -2.01
N CYS A 68 0.32 0.70 -2.65
CA CYS A 68 0.20 0.71 -4.11
C CYS A 68 -1.23 1.03 -4.53
N ALA A 69 -1.39 1.59 -5.73
CA ALA A 69 -2.68 1.64 -6.41
C ALA A 69 -2.78 0.52 -7.43
N ALA A 70 -3.91 -0.18 -7.42
CA ALA A 70 -4.18 -1.26 -8.34
C ALA A 70 -5.62 -1.20 -8.86
N PRO A 71 -5.85 -1.53 -10.14
CA PRO A 71 -7.19 -1.69 -10.66
C PRO A 71 -7.77 -3.03 -10.20
N LEU A 72 -9.03 -2.99 -9.74
CA LEU A 72 -9.86 -4.16 -9.45
C LEU A 72 -11.16 -4.08 -10.27
N TRP A 73 -11.91 -5.17 -10.32
CA TRP A 73 -13.12 -5.32 -11.15
C TRP A 73 -14.18 -4.22 -10.98
N ASN A 74 -14.19 -3.50 -9.85
CA ASN A 74 -15.15 -2.43 -9.54
C ASN A 74 -14.51 -1.05 -9.32
N GLY A 75 -13.28 -0.83 -9.78
CA GLY A 75 -12.60 0.45 -9.70
C GLY A 75 -11.18 0.35 -9.16
N TRP A 76 -10.61 1.48 -8.77
CA TRP A 76 -9.24 1.54 -8.25
C TRP A 76 -9.22 1.34 -6.74
N ARG A 77 -8.23 0.61 -6.25
CA ARG A 77 -7.95 0.46 -4.82
C ARG A 77 -6.56 0.98 -4.49
N LEU A 78 -6.46 1.64 -3.34
CA LEU A 78 -5.22 1.80 -2.61
C LEU A 78 -5.09 0.61 -1.65
N CYS A 79 -4.04 -0.17 -1.84
CA CYS A 79 -3.71 -1.30 -0.99
C CYS A 79 -2.46 -0.96 -0.18
N LEU A 80 -2.50 -1.21 1.12
CA LEU A 80 -1.36 -1.06 2.01
C LEU A 80 -1.13 -2.35 2.77
N LEU A 81 0.14 -2.77 2.83
CA LEU A 81 0.57 -3.98 3.48
C LEU A 81 1.71 -3.67 4.46
N VAL A 82 1.59 -4.11 5.70
CA VAL A 82 2.58 -3.91 6.77
C VAL A 82 3.47 -5.14 6.91
N HIS A 83 4.78 -4.92 7.07
CA HIS A 83 5.82 -5.94 7.23
C HIS A 83 6.71 -5.63 8.44
#